data_AF-A0A2N2WZV5-F1
#
_entry.id   AF-A0A2N2WZV5-F1
#
_cell.length_a   1.000
_cell.length_b   1.000
_cell.length_c   1.000
_cell.angle_alpha   90.00
_cell.angle_beta   90.00
_cell.angle_gamma   90.00
#
_symmetry.space_group_name_H-M   'P 1'
#
loop_
_entity.id
_entity.type
_entity.pdbx_description
1 polymer ?
#
loop_
_entity_poly.entity_id
_entity_poly.type
_entity_poly.pdbx_seq_one_letter_code
_entity_poly.pdbx_strand_id
1 'polypeptide(L)'
;MKLSTTIARYWDNSPMGDVISTGVNMNMAYTWRNDGGSYWPGRLDYIFYTTSQLVKQKSFIMETDYMSQEALNKYQLYSNDSRRASDHFPHVADFEFKTYNSIKTQNTSESLKVNINSNSLLINSRVNFSKAEIYDLNGRLLTCHNLNKETNELQMPVSKIKSGIYLLKIKTETGFINQKFFKP
;
A
#
# COMPACT_ATOMS: atom_id res chain seq x y z
N MET A 1 10.19 -28.14 -9.17
CA MET A 1 8.78 -28.31 -9.62
C MET A 1 8.13 -26.92 -9.66
N LYS A 2 7.99 -26.32 -10.85
CA LYS A 2 7.24 -25.05 -11.01
C LYS A 2 5.76 -25.40 -10.91
N LEU A 3 5.15 -25.21 -9.75
CA LEU A 3 3.70 -25.25 -9.66
C LEU A 3 3.16 -23.98 -10.34
N SER A 4 2.78 -24.14 -11.61
CA SER A 4 1.96 -23.19 -12.35
C SER A 4 0.57 -23.17 -11.73
N THR A 5 0.43 -22.49 -10.60
CA THR A 5 -0.88 -22.22 -10.00
C THR A 5 -1.23 -20.79 -10.34
N THR A 6 -1.66 -20.57 -11.58
CA THR A 6 -2.38 -19.36 -11.94
C THR A 6 -3.69 -19.38 -11.17
N ILE A 7 -3.67 -18.84 -9.95
CA ILE A 7 -4.89 -18.43 -9.26
C ILE A 7 -5.34 -17.14 -9.96
N ALA A 8 -5.86 -17.28 -11.19
CA ALA A 8 -6.52 -16.20 -11.89
C ALA A 8 -7.91 -16.08 -11.28
N ARG A 9 -8.06 -15.19 -10.29
CA ARG A 9 -9.31 -14.46 -9.99
C ARG A 9 -9.05 -13.36 -8.95
N TYR A 10 -8.39 -12.32 -9.42
CA TYR A 10 -8.58 -10.95 -8.95
C TYR A 10 -8.89 -10.09 -10.20
N TRP A 11 -9.48 -8.90 -10.02
CA TRP A 11 -10.16 -8.09 -11.05
C TRP A 11 -9.38 -7.81 -12.36
N ASP A 12 -8.06 -8.03 -12.41
CA ASP A 12 -7.20 -7.80 -13.57
C ASP A 12 -6.64 -9.07 -14.24
N ASN A 13 -7.07 -10.26 -13.81
CA ASN A 13 -6.61 -11.57 -14.31
C ASN A 13 -5.09 -11.83 -14.20
N SER A 14 -4.35 -11.03 -13.45
CA SER A 14 -2.93 -11.25 -13.25
C SER A 14 -2.66 -12.41 -12.29
N PRO A 15 -1.51 -13.12 -12.40
CA PRO A 15 -1.12 -14.14 -11.43
C PRO A 15 -0.96 -13.54 -10.03
N MET A 16 -1.39 -14.29 -9.00
CA MET A 16 -1.05 -13.98 -7.61
C MET A 16 0.35 -14.51 -7.28
N GLY A 17 1.10 -13.75 -6.49
CA GLY A 17 2.38 -14.16 -5.93
C GLY A 17 2.18 -14.76 -4.54
N ASP A 18 3.00 -15.75 -4.20
CA ASP A 18 3.12 -16.35 -2.87
C ASP A 18 4.44 -15.92 -2.25
N VAL A 19 4.39 -15.37 -1.04
CA VAL A 19 5.61 -15.03 -0.30
C VAL A 19 6.16 -16.30 0.37
N ILE A 20 7.27 -16.80 -0.17
CA ILE A 20 8.08 -17.82 0.48
C ILE A 20 9.25 -17.11 1.19
N SER A 21 9.32 -17.27 2.50
CA SER A 21 10.35 -16.68 3.35
C SER A 21 11.11 -17.76 4.08
N THR A 22 12.35 -17.47 4.46
CA THR A 22 13.14 -18.36 5.31
C THR A 22 13.32 -17.75 6.69
N GLY A 23 13.51 -18.59 7.71
CA GLY A 23 13.85 -18.15 9.06
C GLY A 23 15.17 -17.39 9.12
N VAL A 24 15.33 -16.53 10.12
CA VAL A 24 16.60 -15.85 10.38
C VAL A 24 17.69 -16.91 10.64
N ASN A 25 18.74 -16.90 9.83
CA ASN A 25 19.85 -17.88 9.88
C ASN A 25 19.46 -19.34 9.59
N MET A 26 18.32 -19.59 8.94
CA MET A 26 17.86 -20.94 8.62
C MET A 26 17.33 -21.03 7.20
N ASN A 27 17.70 -22.07 6.45
CA ASN A 27 17.20 -22.32 5.09
C ASN A 27 15.87 -23.10 5.11
N MET A 28 14.96 -22.74 6.02
CA MET A 28 13.65 -23.38 6.17
C MET A 28 12.54 -22.35 6.20
N ALA A 29 11.40 -22.67 5.59
CA ALA A 29 10.26 -21.77 5.40
C ALA A 29 9.06 -22.10 6.29
N TYR A 30 9.29 -22.77 7.43
CA TYR A 30 8.21 -23.07 8.37
C TYR A 30 7.76 -21.81 9.09
N THR A 31 6.47 -21.68 9.32
CA THR A 31 5.89 -20.63 10.17
C THR A 31 5.41 -21.21 11.49
N TRP A 32 5.48 -22.54 11.64
CA TRP A 32 5.16 -23.25 12.86
C TRP A 32 6.14 -24.41 13.08
N ARG A 33 6.57 -24.60 14.33
CA ARG A 33 7.45 -25.69 14.74
C ARG A 33 7.26 -26.00 16.22
N ASN A 34 7.00 -27.25 16.57
CA ASN A 34 7.06 -27.72 17.94
C ASN A 34 7.85 -29.03 17.99
N ASP A 35 9.10 -28.97 18.46
CA ASP A 35 10.01 -30.13 18.51
C ASP A 35 9.56 -31.21 19.50
N GLY A 36 8.71 -30.86 20.47
CA GLY A 36 8.08 -31.82 21.39
C GLY A 36 6.68 -32.28 20.94
N GLY A 37 6.22 -31.82 19.77
CA GLY A 37 4.88 -32.10 19.26
C GLY A 37 4.79 -33.34 18.36
N SER A 38 3.55 -33.72 18.02
CA SER A 38 3.29 -34.85 17.11
C SER A 38 3.31 -34.48 15.63
N TYR A 39 3.43 -33.20 15.29
CA TYR A 39 3.43 -32.70 13.92
C TYR A 39 4.81 -32.17 13.53
N TRP A 40 5.19 -32.42 12.28
CA TRP A 40 6.41 -31.89 11.70
C TRP A 40 6.33 -30.36 11.54
N PRO A 41 7.46 -29.65 11.59
CA PRO A 41 7.51 -28.23 11.26
C PRO A 41 6.92 -27.96 9.87
N GLY A 42 6.12 -26.90 9.73
CA GLY A 42 5.36 -26.63 8.52
C GLY A 42 5.18 -25.14 8.24
N ARG A 43 4.95 -24.82 6.95
CA ARG A 43 4.47 -23.50 6.53
C ARG A 43 2.96 -23.50 6.62
N LEU A 44 2.43 -22.89 7.67
CA LEU A 44 0.99 -22.83 7.96
C LEU A 44 0.40 -21.44 7.69
N ASP A 45 1.25 -20.43 7.55
CA ASP A 45 0.86 -19.04 7.30
C ASP A 45 1.31 -18.61 5.90
N TYR A 46 0.44 -17.88 5.20
CA TYR A 46 0.60 -17.54 3.79
C TYR A 46 0.31 -16.06 3.56
N ILE A 47 1.15 -15.41 2.75
CA ILE A 47 0.91 -14.06 2.25
C ILE A 47 0.81 -14.15 0.72
N PHE A 48 -0.39 -13.88 0.19
CA PHE A 48 -0.61 -13.77 -1.24
C PHE A 48 -0.73 -12.30 -1.66
N TYR A 49 -0.16 -11.93 -2.81
CA TYR A 49 -0.18 -10.55 -3.30
C TYR A 49 -0.45 -10.47 -4.79
N THR A 50 -1.06 -9.37 -5.24
CA THR A 50 -1.31 -9.09 -6.66
C THR A 50 0.00 -8.69 -7.34
N THR A 51 0.54 -9.55 -8.20
CA THR A 51 1.80 -9.27 -8.89
C THR A 51 1.69 -8.17 -9.92
N SER A 52 0.47 -7.77 -10.32
CA SER A 52 0.23 -6.59 -11.15
C SER A 52 0.56 -5.30 -10.43
N GLN A 53 0.10 -5.13 -9.19
CA GLN A 53 0.18 -3.88 -8.45
C GLN A 53 1.34 -3.80 -7.46
N LEU A 54 1.85 -4.93 -6.98
CA LEU A 54 2.85 -4.99 -5.92
C LEU A 54 4.10 -5.73 -6.36
N VAL A 55 5.25 -5.23 -5.90
CA VAL A 55 6.55 -5.88 -5.97
C VAL A 55 6.95 -6.27 -4.56
N LYS A 56 7.10 -7.58 -4.31
CA LYS A 56 7.63 -8.08 -3.05
C LYS A 56 9.09 -7.66 -2.92
N GLN A 57 9.42 -7.05 -1.79
CA GLN A 57 10.77 -6.67 -1.42
C GLN A 57 11.37 -7.78 -0.52
N LYS A 58 11.83 -7.40 0.67
CA LYS A 58 12.34 -8.32 1.68
C LYS A 58 11.21 -9.06 2.37
N SER A 59 11.52 -10.25 2.85
CA SER A 59 10.58 -11.08 3.60
C SER A 59 11.34 -12.08 4.44
N PHE A 60 10.88 -12.35 5.66
CA PHE A 60 11.53 -13.28 6.59
C PHE A 60 10.51 -13.86 7.56
N ILE A 61 10.89 -14.97 8.19
CA ILE A 61 10.18 -15.53 9.35
C ILE A 61 10.98 -15.17 10.60
N MET A 62 10.33 -14.53 11.57
CA MET A 62 10.98 -14.10 12.81
C MET A 62 10.95 -15.21 13.85
N GLU A 63 12.08 -15.89 14.02
CA GLU A 63 12.30 -16.83 15.12
C GLU A 63 13.48 -16.32 15.96
N THR A 64 13.16 -15.72 17.11
CA THR A 64 14.16 -15.07 17.97
C THR A 64 15.08 -16.08 18.65
N ASP A 65 14.65 -17.34 18.76
CA ASP A 65 15.40 -18.42 19.41
C ASP A 65 16.73 -18.72 18.70
N TYR A 66 16.80 -18.46 17.38
CA TYR A 66 18.00 -18.69 16.55
C TYR A 66 18.70 -17.41 16.11
N MET A 67 18.30 -16.26 16.65
CA MET A 67 19.04 -15.01 16.43
C MET A 67 20.33 -15.00 17.26
N SER A 68 21.40 -14.42 16.70
CA SER A 68 22.65 -14.24 17.47
C SER A 68 22.43 -13.23 18.59
N GLN A 69 23.21 -13.32 19.67
CA GLN A 69 23.13 -12.35 20.77
C GLN A 69 23.40 -10.92 20.29
N GLU A 70 24.28 -10.75 19.30
CA GLU A 70 24.52 -9.45 18.67
C GLU A 70 23.27 -8.89 17.99
N ALA A 71 22.54 -9.72 17.24
CA ALA A 71 21.29 -9.32 16.59
C ALA A 71 20.19 -9.01 17.62
N LEU A 72 20.03 -9.86 18.64
CA LEU A 72 19.08 -9.64 19.73
C LEU A 72 19.34 -8.30 20.44
N ASN A 73 20.60 -8.01 20.79
CA ASN A 73 20.98 -6.75 21.41
C ASN A 73 20.75 -5.55 20.47
N LYS A 74 21.11 -5.68 19.19
CA LYS A 74 20.94 -4.63 18.18
C LYS A 74 19.48 -4.23 17.98
N TYR A 75 18.57 -5.22 17.99
CA TYR A 75 17.15 -5.01 17.77
C TYR A 75 16.32 -4.93 19.05
N GLN A 76 16.96 -4.97 20.23
CA GLN A 76 16.32 -4.92 21.54
C GLN A 76 15.25 -6.02 21.74
N LEU A 77 15.58 -7.24 21.31
CA LEU A 77 14.72 -8.43 21.42
C LEU A 77 15.28 -9.41 22.45
N TYR A 78 14.40 -10.19 23.07
CA TYR A 78 14.76 -11.39 23.83
C TYR A 78 14.68 -12.63 22.95
N SER A 79 15.50 -13.64 23.26
CA SER A 79 15.58 -14.88 22.48
C SER A 79 14.25 -15.64 22.39
N ASN A 80 13.32 -15.45 23.33
CA ASN A 80 12.03 -16.14 23.35
C ASN A 80 10.83 -15.25 22.99
N ASP A 81 11.05 -14.04 22.47
CA ASP A 81 9.96 -13.12 22.16
C ASP A 81 9.00 -13.70 21.11
N SER A 82 9.50 -14.33 20.04
CA SER A 82 8.63 -14.93 19.02
C SER A 82 7.76 -16.05 19.58
N ARG A 83 8.30 -16.86 20.50
CA ARG A 83 7.58 -17.98 21.15
C ARG A 83 6.58 -17.53 22.20
N ARG A 84 6.84 -16.41 22.86
CA ARG A 84 5.92 -15.83 23.84
C ARG A 84 4.77 -15.09 23.17
N ALA A 85 5.01 -14.52 22.00
CA ALA A 85 4.00 -13.77 21.26
C ALA A 85 2.94 -14.67 20.64
N SER A 86 3.32 -15.85 20.13
CA SER A 86 2.43 -16.76 19.43
C SER A 86 3.02 -18.18 19.36
N ASP A 87 2.17 -19.18 19.16
CA ASP A 87 2.57 -20.54 18.81
C ASP A 87 3.01 -20.69 17.34
N HIS A 88 2.75 -19.66 16.53
CA HIS A 88 3.27 -19.45 15.18
C HIS A 88 4.30 -18.32 15.13
N PHE A 89 5.29 -18.42 14.25
CA PHE A 89 6.29 -17.38 14.05
C PHE A 89 5.77 -16.26 13.13
N PRO A 90 6.07 -14.99 13.45
CA PRO A 90 5.72 -13.88 12.57
C PRO A 90 6.30 -14.04 11.16
N HIS A 91 5.41 -14.02 10.15
CA HIS A 91 5.77 -14.00 8.74
C HIS A 91 5.67 -12.57 8.21
N VAL A 92 6.81 -11.96 7.90
CA VAL A 92 6.91 -10.54 7.53
C VAL A 92 7.29 -10.42 6.06
N ALA A 93 6.62 -9.51 5.35
CA ALA A 93 6.91 -9.18 3.96
C ALA A 93 6.73 -7.70 3.70
N ASP A 94 7.74 -7.10 3.08
CA ASP A 94 7.70 -5.72 2.60
C ASP A 94 7.21 -5.70 1.15
N PHE A 95 6.38 -4.72 0.80
CA PHE A 95 5.88 -4.52 -0.55
C PHE A 95 6.10 -3.08 -1.01
N GLU A 96 6.40 -2.95 -2.30
CA GLU A 96 6.40 -1.68 -3.02
C GLU A 96 5.26 -1.70 -4.03
N PHE A 97 4.55 -0.57 -4.18
CA PHE A 97 3.62 -0.43 -5.30
C PHE A 97 4.40 -0.30 -6.60
N LYS A 98 3.95 -1.00 -7.64
CA LYS A 98 4.44 -0.70 -8.99
C LYS A 98 4.07 0.72 -9.34
N THR A 99 5.06 1.60 -9.33
CA THR A 99 4.98 2.87 -10.04
C THR A 99 5.04 2.56 -11.52
N TYR A 100 3.88 2.43 -12.14
CA TYR A 100 3.77 2.77 -13.56
C TYR A 100 4.26 4.20 -13.69
N ASN A 101 5.13 4.49 -14.67
CA ASN A 101 5.63 5.83 -14.97
C ASN A 101 4.47 6.78 -15.31
N SER A 102 3.72 7.18 -14.29
CA SER A 102 2.95 8.40 -14.25
C SER A 102 3.98 9.42 -13.80
N ILE A 103 4.47 10.17 -14.79
CA ILE A 103 5.33 11.34 -14.71
C ILE A 103 5.63 11.80 -13.28
N LYS A 104 6.93 11.84 -12.91
CA LYS A 104 7.47 12.31 -11.61
C LYS A 104 6.48 13.24 -10.90
N THR A 105 5.76 12.72 -9.93
CA THR A 105 4.99 13.53 -8.99
C THR A 105 6.01 14.36 -8.21
N GLN A 106 6.31 15.57 -8.68
CA GLN A 106 6.98 16.52 -7.81
C GLN A 106 6.04 16.73 -6.62
N ASN A 107 6.56 16.53 -5.41
CA ASN A 107 5.88 16.90 -4.18
C ASN A 107 5.65 18.41 -4.20
N THR A 108 4.54 18.80 -4.81
CA THR A 108 4.12 20.18 -4.96
C THR A 108 2.96 20.44 -4.00
N SER A 109 3.08 19.98 -2.75
CA SER A 109 2.16 20.38 -1.68
C SER A 109 2.13 21.92 -1.52
N GLU A 110 3.16 22.64 -1.99
CA GLU A 110 3.15 24.11 -2.07
C GLU A 110 2.50 24.70 -3.34
N SER A 111 2.12 23.87 -4.31
CA SER A 111 1.47 24.32 -5.54
C SER A 111 -0.04 24.35 -5.47
N LEU A 112 -0.68 23.51 -4.63
CA LEU A 112 -2.12 23.31 -4.63
C LEU A 112 -2.76 23.78 -3.31
N LYS A 113 -3.54 24.86 -3.41
CA LYS A 113 -4.36 25.39 -2.32
C LYS A 113 -5.81 25.02 -2.56
N VAL A 114 -6.41 24.35 -1.58
CA VAL A 114 -7.80 23.88 -1.63
C VAL A 114 -8.58 24.54 -0.50
N ASN A 115 -9.59 25.33 -0.85
CA ASN A 115 -10.54 25.91 0.09
C ASN A 115 -11.90 25.27 -0.13
N ILE A 116 -12.59 24.89 0.95
CA ILE A 116 -13.85 24.17 0.86
C ILE A 116 -14.90 24.75 1.79
N ASN A 117 -16.13 24.81 1.29
CA ASN A 117 -17.34 25.00 2.08
C ASN A 117 -18.34 23.86 1.76
N SER A 118 -19.52 23.89 2.37
CA SER A 118 -20.52 22.82 2.21
C SER A 118 -20.99 22.61 0.77
N ASN A 119 -20.89 23.63 -0.09
CA ASN A 119 -21.44 23.62 -1.45
C ASN A 119 -20.39 23.58 -2.56
N SER A 120 -19.20 24.16 -2.34
CA SER A 120 -18.18 24.32 -3.37
C SER A 120 -16.77 24.07 -2.85
N LEU A 121 -15.96 23.47 -3.72
CA LEU A 121 -14.52 23.33 -3.59
C LEU A 121 -13.83 24.32 -4.53
N LEU A 122 -12.97 25.16 -3.97
CA LEU A 122 -12.12 26.11 -4.68
C LEU A 122 -10.69 25.56 -4.72
N ILE A 123 -10.19 25.34 -5.92
CA ILE A 123 -8.86 24.81 -6.20
C ILE A 123 -8.04 25.93 -6.83
N ASN A 124 -6.90 26.24 -6.24
CA ASN A 124 -5.91 27.17 -6.79
C ASN A 124 -4.57 26.45 -6.90
N SER A 125 -4.01 26.43 -8.10
CA SER A 125 -2.76 25.77 -8.43
C SER A 125 -1.73 26.80 -8.92
N ARG A 126 -0.44 26.54 -8.72
CA ARG A 126 0.63 27.31 -9.41
C ARG A 126 0.82 26.90 -10.86
N VAL A 127 0.30 25.74 -11.24
CA VAL A 127 0.40 25.18 -12.59
C VAL A 127 -0.99 24.97 -13.18
N ASN A 128 -1.13 25.15 -14.49
CA ASN A 128 -2.38 24.87 -15.18
C ASN A 128 -2.71 23.37 -15.11
N PHE A 129 -4.00 23.08 -15.01
CA PHE A 129 -4.52 21.73 -15.04
C PHE A 129 -5.71 21.64 -16.00
N SER A 130 -5.91 20.45 -16.55
CA SER A 130 -6.95 20.13 -17.53
C SER A 130 -8.10 19.30 -16.94
N LYS A 131 -7.89 18.72 -15.75
CA LYS A 131 -8.86 17.83 -15.12
C LYS A 131 -8.76 17.87 -13.60
N ALA A 132 -9.89 17.72 -12.91
CA ALA A 132 -9.96 17.54 -11.47
C ALA A 132 -10.97 16.43 -11.11
N GLU A 133 -10.56 15.52 -10.22
CA GLU A 133 -11.28 14.31 -9.82
C GLU A 133 -11.34 14.21 -8.29
N ILE A 134 -12.50 13.84 -7.74
CA ILE A 134 -12.68 13.59 -6.31
C ILE A 134 -12.98 12.12 -6.09
N TYR A 135 -12.25 11.48 -5.18
CA TYR A 135 -12.43 10.11 -4.76
C TYR A 135 -12.77 10.01 -3.28
N ASP A 136 -13.55 9.00 -2.90
CA ASP A 136 -13.66 8.59 -1.49
C ASP A 136 -12.40 7.83 -1.02
N LEU A 137 -12.31 7.54 0.28
CA LEU A 137 -11.17 6.84 0.87
C LEU A 137 -10.99 5.40 0.37
N ASN A 138 -12.02 4.81 -0.24
CA ASN A 138 -11.94 3.49 -0.86
C ASN A 138 -11.46 3.57 -2.33
N GLY A 139 -11.13 4.77 -2.82
CA GLY A 139 -10.67 5.00 -4.19
C GLY A 139 -11.78 5.05 -5.22
N ARG A 140 -13.06 5.13 -4.82
CA ARG A 140 -14.18 5.25 -5.77
C ARG A 140 -14.31 6.69 -6.24
N LEU A 141 -14.36 6.90 -7.56
CA LEU A 141 -14.57 8.21 -8.17
C LEU A 141 -15.98 8.72 -7.87
N LEU A 142 -16.08 9.90 -7.27
CA LEU A 142 -17.34 10.58 -6.95
C LEU A 142 -17.71 11.64 -8.00
N THR A 143 -16.72 12.45 -8.37
CA THR A 143 -16.91 13.58 -9.29
C THR A 143 -15.69 13.74 -10.19
N CYS A 144 -15.93 14.06 -11.46
CA CYS A 144 -14.90 14.37 -12.44
C CYS A 144 -15.28 15.64 -13.20
N HIS A 145 -14.38 16.62 -13.22
CA HIS A 145 -14.50 17.85 -14.00
C HIS A 145 -13.37 17.92 -15.02
N ASN A 146 -13.73 17.84 -16.31
CA ASN A 146 -12.80 18.12 -17.41
C ASN A 146 -12.91 19.61 -17.77
N LEU A 147 -11.78 20.26 -18.01
CA LEU A 147 -11.70 21.67 -18.35
C LEU A 147 -11.52 21.82 -19.86
N ASN A 148 -12.38 22.64 -20.48
CA ASN A 148 -12.31 22.92 -21.92
C ASN A 148 -11.05 23.73 -22.29
N LYS A 149 -10.50 24.47 -21.33
CA LYS A 149 -9.23 25.18 -21.42
C LYS A 149 -8.48 24.97 -20.11
N GLU A 150 -7.20 24.68 -20.19
CA GLU A 150 -6.39 24.55 -18.98
C GLU A 150 -6.41 25.85 -18.17
N THR A 151 -6.56 25.70 -16.87
CA THR A 151 -6.65 26.80 -15.91
C THR A 151 -5.90 26.42 -14.65
N ASN A 152 -5.42 27.42 -13.92
CA ASN A 152 -4.80 27.27 -12.61
C ASN A 152 -5.82 27.42 -11.47
N GLU A 153 -7.07 27.77 -11.79
CA GLU A 153 -8.15 27.95 -10.81
C GLU A 153 -9.42 27.21 -11.25
N LEU A 154 -10.09 26.57 -10.29
CA LEU A 154 -11.36 25.88 -10.52
C LEU A 154 -12.25 25.96 -9.29
N GLN A 155 -13.50 26.36 -9.48
CA GLN A 155 -14.57 26.12 -8.53
C GLN A 155 -15.43 24.95 -9.00
N MET A 156 -15.65 23.96 -8.14
CA MET A 156 -16.53 22.84 -8.45
C MET A 156 -17.57 22.59 -7.36
N PRO A 157 -18.80 22.19 -7.74
CA PRO A 157 -19.86 21.90 -6.77
C PRO A 157 -19.57 20.59 -6.04
N VAL A 158 -19.67 20.63 -4.71
CA VAL A 158 -19.53 19.47 -3.82
C VAL A 158 -20.78 19.24 -2.95
N SER A 159 -21.86 19.98 -3.18
CA SER A 159 -23.11 19.89 -2.40
C SER A 159 -23.71 18.48 -2.32
N LYS A 160 -23.50 17.65 -3.36
CA LYS A 160 -23.98 16.26 -3.40
C LYS A 160 -23.11 15.26 -2.62
N ILE A 161 -21.93 15.69 -2.17
CA ILE A 161 -20.98 14.86 -1.43
C ILE A 161 -21.23 15.07 0.07
N LYS A 162 -21.27 13.97 0.84
CA LYS A 162 -21.47 14.02 2.29
C LYS A 162 -20.27 14.68 3.00
N SER A 163 -20.45 15.05 4.26
CA SER A 163 -19.32 15.43 5.12
C SER A 163 -18.34 14.24 5.25
N GLY A 164 -17.04 14.51 5.21
CA GLY A 164 -16.04 13.44 5.27
C GLY A 164 -14.68 13.80 4.65
N ILE A 165 -13.78 12.82 4.65
CA ILE A 165 -12.43 12.95 4.07
C ILE A 165 -12.43 12.39 2.64
N TYR A 166 -11.80 13.13 1.73
CA TYR A 166 -11.74 12.82 0.30
C TYR A 166 -10.33 13.03 -0.26
N LEU A 167 -10.08 12.42 -1.41
CA LEU A 167 -8.86 12.61 -2.20
C LEU A 167 -9.19 13.40 -3.46
N LEU A 168 -8.54 14.55 -3.63
CA LEU A 168 -8.53 15.33 -4.86
C LEU A 168 -7.34 14.88 -5.71
N LYS A 169 -7.58 14.67 -7.00
CA LYS A 169 -6.55 14.44 -8.00
C LYS A 169 -6.75 15.42 -9.16
N ILE A 170 -5.74 16.21 -9.48
CA ILE A 170 -5.75 17.09 -10.66
C ILE A 170 -4.73 16.62 -11.68
N LYS A 171 -5.04 16.81 -12.97
CA LYS A 171 -4.15 16.47 -14.09
C LYS A 171 -3.53 17.75 -14.66
N THR A 172 -2.21 17.87 -14.56
CA THR A 172 -1.41 18.94 -15.15
C THR A 172 -0.77 18.45 -16.45
N GLU A 173 -0.13 19.35 -17.20
CA GLU A 173 0.70 18.98 -18.37
C GLU A 173 1.81 17.98 -17.97
N THR A 174 2.39 18.19 -16.79
CA THR A 174 3.50 17.40 -16.25
C THR A 174 3.09 16.22 -15.39
N GLY A 175 1.80 15.85 -15.30
CA GLY A 175 1.36 14.67 -14.55
C GLY A 175 0.14 14.90 -13.67
N PHE A 176 0.19 14.35 -12.45
CA PHE A 176 -0.93 14.43 -11.50
C PHE A 176 -0.47 15.00 -10.16
N ILE A 177 -1.33 15.82 -9.55
CA ILE A 177 -1.16 16.28 -8.18
C ILE A 177 -2.31 15.71 -7.35
N ASN A 178 -1.99 15.09 -6.22
CA ASN A 178 -2.98 14.50 -5.31
C ASN A 178 -2.97 15.26 -3.97
N GLN A 179 -4.16 15.55 -3.42
CA GLN A 179 -4.30 16.21 -2.13
C GLN A 179 -5.50 15.67 -1.37
N LYS A 180 -5.32 15.40 -0.07
CA LYS A 180 -6.40 15.04 0.84
C LYS A 180 -7.11 16.31 1.33
N PHE A 181 -8.44 16.30 1.39
CA PHE A 181 -9.22 17.39 1.99
C PHE A 181 -10.38 16.84 2.83
N PHE A 182 -10.87 17.67 3.76
CA PHE A 182 -12.06 17.38 4.56
C PHE A 182 -13.20 18.28 4.08
N LYS A 183 -14.34 17.68 3.72
CA LYS A 183 -15.58 18.40 3.47
C LYS A 183 -16.37 18.50 4.76
N PRO A 184 -16.67 19.72 5.26
CA PRO A 184 -17.55 19.90 6.40
C PRO A 184 -18.97 19.42 6.11
#